data_AF-A0A1W9S9M7-F1
#
_entry.id   AF-A0A1W9S9M7-F1
#
_cell.length_a   1.000
_cell.length_b   1.000
_cell.length_c   1.000
_cell.angle_alpha   90.00
_cell.angle_beta   90.00
_cell.angle_gamma   90.00
#
_symmetry.space_group_name_H-M   'P 1'
#
loop_
_entity.id
_entity.type
_entity.pdbx_description
1 polymer ?
#
loop_
_entity_poly.entity_id
_entity_poly.type
_entity_poly.pdbx_seq_one_letter_code
_entity_poly.pdbx_strand_id
1 'polypeptide(L)'
;MKKKSLFGLILLLLGVLLLFDKFDFVKFNLFFSGWWTLFLIIPALLSMSRTGITIGNVVLLVLGIGFLLRENGWDINGYIIPAIFIVLGIGIIVRK
;
A
#
# COMPACT_ATOMS: atom_id res chain seq x y z
N MET A 1 -25.14 -14.95 -19.03
CA MET A 1 -23.86 -14.49 -19.63
C MET A 1 -22.72 -14.85 -18.70
N LYS A 2 -21.68 -15.54 -19.21
CA LYS A 2 -20.65 -16.23 -18.43
C LYS A 2 -19.87 -15.23 -17.55
N LYS A 3 -19.76 -15.48 -16.23
CA LYS A 3 -19.09 -14.62 -15.21
C LYS A 3 -17.73 -14.04 -15.64
N LYS A 4 -16.99 -14.75 -16.51
CA LYS A 4 -15.72 -14.31 -17.10
C LYS A 4 -15.83 -13.04 -17.98
N SER A 5 -16.95 -12.86 -18.68
CA SER A 5 -17.19 -11.72 -19.58
C SER A 5 -17.44 -10.42 -18.81
N LEU A 6 -18.09 -10.49 -17.64
CA LEU A 6 -18.34 -9.32 -16.80
C LEU A 6 -17.05 -8.80 -16.18
N PHE A 7 -16.19 -9.71 -15.70
CA PHE A 7 -14.89 -9.36 -15.11
C PHE A 7 -13.93 -8.74 -16.14
N GLY A 8 -13.93 -9.29 -17.37
CA GLY A 8 -13.21 -8.70 -18.49
C GLY A 8 -13.69 -7.28 -18.81
N LEU A 9 -15.01 -7.05 -18.82
CA LEU A 9 -15.58 -5.73 -19.07
C LEU A 9 -15.22 -4.72 -17.97
N ILE A 10 -15.24 -5.14 -16.70
CA ILE A 10 -14.84 -4.31 -15.55
C ILE A 10 -13.36 -3.92 -15.64
N LEU A 11 -12.47 -4.86 -15.98
CA LEU A 11 -11.05 -4.57 -16.19
C LEU A 11 -10.84 -3.59 -17.36
N LEU A 12 -11.59 -3.76 -18.43
CA LEU A 12 -11.50 -2.91 -19.62
C LEU A 12 -11.93 -1.47 -19.29
N LEU A 13 -13.04 -1.31 -18.55
CA LEU A 13 -13.50 -0.01 -18.04
C LEU A 13 -12.49 0.63 -17.07
N LEU A 14 -11.94 -0.14 -16.12
CA LEU A 14 -10.90 0.33 -15.20
C LEU A 14 -9.64 0.79 -15.94
N GLY A 15 -9.18 0.01 -16.92
CA GLY A 15 -8.01 0.36 -17.74
C GLY A 15 -8.24 1.64 -18.55
N VAL A 16 -9.42 1.79 -19.13
CA VAL A 16 -9.81 3.01 -19.85
C VAL A 16 -9.85 4.21 -18.89
N LEU A 17 -10.48 4.08 -17.71
CA LEU A 17 -10.51 5.17 -16.72
C LEU A 17 -9.11 5.59 -16.25
N LEU A 18 -8.20 4.65 -16.02
CA LEU A 18 -6.81 4.93 -15.66
C LEU A 18 -6.02 5.61 -16.80
N LEU A 19 -6.32 5.27 -18.06
CA LEU A 19 -5.75 5.96 -19.22
C LEU A 19 -6.29 7.38 -19.34
N PHE A 20 -7.59 7.58 -19.17
CA PHE A 20 -8.24 8.89 -19.27
C PHE A 20 -7.76 9.87 -18.19
N ASP A 21 -7.45 9.39 -16.98
CA ASP A 21 -6.82 10.20 -15.92
C ASP A 21 -5.46 10.79 -16.35
N LYS A 22 -4.66 10.03 -17.14
CA LYS A 22 -3.39 10.53 -17.68
C LYS A 22 -3.53 11.56 -18.80
N PHE A 23 -4.72 11.65 -19.39
CA PHE A 23 -4.98 12.49 -20.53
C PHE A 23 -5.46 13.91 -20.11
N ASP A 24 -5.57 14.19 -18.79
CA ASP A 24 -5.90 15.51 -18.19
C ASP A 24 -7.24 16.14 -18.65
N PHE A 25 -7.99 15.47 -19.54
CA PHE A 25 -9.31 15.91 -20.02
C PHE A 25 -10.39 15.83 -18.92
N VAL A 26 -10.24 14.90 -17.96
CA VAL A 26 -11.11 14.80 -16.79
C VAL A 26 -10.28 14.34 -15.59
N LYS A 27 -10.20 15.16 -14.53
CA LYS A 27 -9.55 14.77 -13.25
C LYS A 27 -10.43 13.78 -12.49
N PHE A 28 -10.39 12.51 -12.89
CA PHE A 28 -10.99 11.43 -12.12
C PHE A 28 -10.00 10.97 -11.04
N ASN A 29 -9.96 11.68 -9.90
CA ASN A 29 -9.34 11.20 -8.67
C ASN A 29 -10.15 10.02 -8.08
N LEU A 30 -10.21 8.90 -8.79
CA LEU A 30 -10.76 7.64 -8.26
C LEU A 30 -9.89 7.10 -7.12
N PHE A 31 -8.63 7.51 -7.07
CA PHE A 31 -7.67 7.10 -6.06
C PHE A 31 -6.94 8.33 -5.50
N PHE A 32 -6.77 8.36 -4.17
CA PHE A 32 -6.03 9.44 -3.49
C PHE A 32 -4.52 9.26 -3.65
N SER A 33 -3.75 10.32 -3.36
CA SER A 33 -2.28 10.28 -3.44
C SER A 33 -1.70 9.20 -2.52
N GLY A 34 -0.94 8.26 -3.09
CA GLY A 34 -0.40 7.12 -2.36
C GLY A 34 -1.35 5.94 -2.14
N TRP A 35 -2.49 5.86 -2.84
CA TRP A 35 -3.42 4.71 -2.74
C TRP A 35 -2.77 3.34 -2.93
N TRP A 36 -1.73 3.23 -3.76
CA TRP A 36 -1.02 1.98 -4.04
C TRP A 36 -0.35 1.40 -2.78
N THR A 37 -0.03 2.24 -1.79
CA THR A 37 0.55 1.82 -0.52
C THR A 37 -0.41 0.98 0.32
N LEU A 38 -1.72 1.05 0.04
CA LEU A 38 -2.72 0.17 0.64
C LEU A 38 -2.44 -1.30 0.34
N PHE A 39 -1.81 -1.63 -0.79
CA PHE A 39 -1.38 -3.01 -1.09
C PHE A 39 -0.30 -3.52 -0.14
N LEU A 40 0.40 -2.63 0.57
CA LEU A 40 1.35 -3.01 1.63
C LEU A 40 0.64 -3.03 2.99
N ILE A 41 -0.14 -1.99 3.29
CA ILE A 41 -0.79 -1.80 4.60
C ILE A 41 -1.86 -2.86 4.84
N ILE A 42 -2.75 -3.12 3.87
CA ILE A 42 -3.89 -4.03 4.05
C ILE A 42 -3.43 -5.47 4.31
N PRO A 43 -2.54 -6.09 3.51
CA PRO A 43 -2.06 -7.43 3.79
C PRO A 43 -1.28 -7.52 5.10
N ALA A 44 -0.51 -6.48 5.46
CA ALA A 44 0.19 -6.43 6.74
C ALA A 44 -0.79 -6.48 7.92
N LEU A 45 -1.83 -5.63 7.90
CA LEU A 45 -2.87 -5.60 8.95
C LEU A 45 -3.68 -6.90 9.01
N LEU A 46 -4.08 -7.44 7.86
CA LEU A 46 -4.81 -8.71 7.79
C LEU A 46 -3.97 -9.87 8.32
N SER A 47 -2.68 -9.88 8.01
CA SER A 47 -1.74 -10.88 8.53
C SER A 47 -1.60 -10.72 10.04
N MET A 48 -1.38 -9.50 10.55
CA MET A 48 -1.30 -9.23 12.00
C MET A 48 -2.55 -9.66 12.77
N SER A 49 -3.73 -9.43 12.20
CA SER A 49 -5.00 -9.84 12.82
C SER A 49 -5.16 -11.36 12.91
N ARG A 50 -4.49 -12.14 12.04
CA ARG A 50 -4.65 -13.60 11.96
C ARG A 50 -3.52 -14.36 12.65
N THR A 51 -2.28 -13.92 12.46
CA THR A 51 -1.07 -14.62 12.91
C THR A 51 -0.34 -13.89 14.05
N GLY A 52 -0.85 -12.73 14.47
CA GLY A 52 -0.22 -11.87 15.46
C GLY A 52 0.84 -10.94 14.86
N ILE A 53 1.45 -10.13 15.73
CA ILE A 53 2.47 -9.17 15.32
C ILE A 53 3.75 -9.92 14.99
N THR A 54 4.14 -9.89 13.71
CA THR A 54 5.42 -10.46 13.25
C THR A 54 6.31 -9.36 12.69
N ILE A 55 7.63 -9.54 12.79
CA ILE A 55 8.63 -8.57 12.31
C ILE A 55 8.38 -8.22 10.84
N GLY A 56 8.11 -9.23 10.00
CA GLY A 56 7.83 -9.05 8.58
C GLY A 56 6.59 -8.18 8.34
N ASN A 57 5.50 -8.44 9.05
CA ASN A 57 4.29 -7.62 8.94
C ASN A 57 4.54 -6.18 9.42
N VAL A 58 5.31 -5.98 10.50
CA VAL A 58 5.61 -4.63 11.02
C VAL A 58 6.47 -3.85 10.04
N VAL A 59 7.51 -4.48 9.46
CA VAL A 59 8.34 -3.84 8.43
C VAL A 59 7.48 -3.46 7.21
N LEU A 60 6.62 -4.37 6.75
CA LEU A 60 5.72 -4.13 5.62
C LEU A 60 4.75 -2.96 5.91
N LEU A 61 4.24 -2.88 7.14
CA LEU A 61 3.37 -1.81 7.59
C LEU A 61 4.11 -0.46 7.68
N VAL A 62 5.32 -0.42 8.23
CA VAL A 62 6.16 0.79 8.30
C VAL A 62 6.50 1.32 6.92
N LEU A 63 6.84 0.44 5.98
CA LEU A 63 7.06 0.82 4.58
C LEU A 63 5.78 1.39 3.94
N GLY A 64 4.64 0.73 4.14
CA GLY A 64 3.35 1.19 3.61
C GLY A 64 2.97 2.58 4.12
N ILE A 65 3.04 2.80 5.44
CA ILE A 65 2.74 4.10 6.06
C ILE A 65 3.75 5.16 5.62
N GLY A 66 5.03 4.81 5.56
CA GLY A 66 6.07 5.72 5.10
C GLY A 66 5.80 6.21 3.67
N PHE A 67 5.59 5.30 2.73
CA PHE A 67 5.26 5.69 1.36
C PHE A 67 3.97 6.50 1.28
N LEU A 68 2.95 6.19 2.08
CA LEU A 68 1.70 6.94 2.09
C LEU A 68 1.92 8.40 2.51
N LEU A 69 2.70 8.62 3.57
CA LEU A 69 3.04 9.96 4.05
C LEU A 69 3.86 10.74 3.02
N ARG A 70 4.83 10.08 2.38
CA ARG A 70 5.65 10.69 1.32
C ARG A 70 4.80 11.16 0.13
N GLU A 71 3.87 10.33 -0.32
CA GLU A 71 2.95 10.66 -1.42
C GLU A 71 1.98 11.79 -1.05
N ASN A 72 1.74 12.02 0.26
CA ASN A 72 0.95 13.14 0.76
C ASN A 72 1.81 14.39 1.08
N GLY A 73 3.06 14.43 0.62
CA GLY A 73 3.94 15.62 0.73
C GLY A 73 4.70 15.76 2.04
N TRP A 74 4.71 14.74 2.89
CA TRP A 74 5.50 14.75 4.13
C TRP A 74 6.95 14.38 3.85
N ASP A 75 7.90 15.22 4.30
CA ASP A 75 9.33 14.92 4.15
C ASP A 75 9.79 13.93 5.23
N ILE A 76 9.74 12.64 4.86
CA ILE A 76 10.12 11.54 5.75
C ILE A 76 11.27 10.68 5.23
N ASN A 77 11.97 11.14 4.17
CA ASN A 77 13.01 10.35 3.50
C ASN A 77 14.14 9.91 4.46
N GLY A 78 14.36 10.65 5.55
CA GLY A 78 15.35 10.33 6.58
C GLY A 78 14.86 9.38 7.69
N TYR A 79 13.54 9.17 7.86
CA TYR A 79 13.00 8.41 8.99
C TYR A 79 12.67 6.95 8.66
N ILE A 80 12.44 6.62 7.39
CA ILE A 80 12.07 5.27 6.96
C ILE A 80 13.16 4.25 7.32
N ILE A 81 14.42 4.55 6.98
CA ILE A 81 15.55 3.65 7.23
C ILE A 81 15.76 3.44 8.74
N PRO A 82 15.87 4.48 9.58
CA PRO A 82 15.95 4.31 11.04
C PRO A 82 14.77 3.53 11.63
N ALA A 83 13.53 3.80 11.18
CA ALA A 83 12.35 3.09 11.67
C ALA A 83 12.42 1.58 11.38
N ILE A 84 12.89 1.18 10.21
CA ILE A 84 13.10 -0.23 9.86
C ILE A 84 14.14 -0.87 10.78
N PHE A 85 15.28 -0.21 11.01
CA PHE A 85 16.32 -0.73 11.91
C PHE A 85 15.82 -0.91 13.35
N ILE A 86 15.04 0.05 13.86
CA ILE A 86 14.43 -0.05 15.20
C ILE A 86 13.48 -1.26 15.27
N VAL A 87 12.60 -1.42 14.28
CA VAL A 87 11.66 -2.54 14.24
C VAL A 87 12.37 -3.89 14.16
N LEU A 88 13.40 -4.00 13.31
CA LEU A 88 14.21 -5.21 13.20
C LEU A 88 14.95 -5.50 14.51
N GLY A 89 15.53 -4.48 15.15
CA GLY A 89 16.22 -4.59 16.43
C GLY A 89 15.30 -5.07 17.55
N ILE A 90 14.13 -4.44 17.70
CA ILE A 90 13.09 -4.87 18.66
C ILE A 90 12.66 -6.31 18.35
N GLY A 91 12.44 -6.63 17.08
CA GLY A 91 12.07 -7.97 16.65
C GLY A 91 13.08 -9.05 17.07
N ILE A 92 14.38 -8.76 16.94
CA ILE A 92 15.45 -9.67 17.37
C ILE A 92 15.46 -9.81 18.90
N ILE A 93 15.25 -8.72 19.64
CA ILE A 93 15.22 -8.75 21.12
C ILE A 93 14.02 -9.53 21.64
N VAL A 94 12.84 -9.30 21.06
CA VAL A 94 11.57 -9.91 21.51
C VAL A 94 11.47 -11.39 21.12
N ARG A 95 12.15 -11.80 20.04
CA ARG A 95 12.18 -13.21 19.60
C ARG A 95 13.24 -14.06 20.34
N LYS A 96 13.77 -13.57 21.46
CA LYS A 96 14.53 -14.40 22.41
C LYS A 96 13.63 -15.40 23.11
#